data_AF-A0AAW7NP05-F1
#
_entry.id   AF-A0AAW7NP05-F1
#
_cell.length_a   1.000
_cell.length_b   1.000
_cell.length_c   1.000
_cell.angle_alpha   90.00
_cell.angle_beta   90.00
_cell.angle_gamma   90.00
#
_symmetry.space_group_name_H-M   'P 1'
#
loop_
_entity.id
_entity.type
_entity.pdbx_description
1 polymer ?
#
loop_
_entity_poly.entity_id
_entity_poly.type
_entity_poly.pdbx_seq_one_letter_code
_entity_poly.pdbx_strand_id
1 'polypeptide(L)'
;MDKLQVVDGIKRIEPDYVEIYHRMFSKNLRELLQKAKNTGIFNQDLCKKTIFTGVRFIRYTKSDTTDYEYLKDKLQLIGYLQVLMKKITPREFINMFPITKSYDGDKWEKKDYFFTMNRAKELGMDTPIGEKILEFLYDYENWDITCFTISSMTIMSRLRRAEGKKSLAEDFFEDSGIDAYTMHTDFQGKQKLINNRTGETQEVQKTRPRYLKPVQ
;
A
#
# COMPACT_ATOMS: atom_id res chain seq x y z
N MET A 1 -15.60 46.02 -24.01
CA MET A 1 -14.86 44.83 -23.53
C MET A 1 -15.08 44.75 -22.03
N ASP A 2 -15.89 43.79 -21.57
CA ASP A 2 -16.15 43.58 -20.15
C ASP A 2 -14.89 43.08 -19.44
N LYS A 3 -14.60 43.67 -18.28
CA LYS A 3 -13.48 43.30 -17.42
C LYS A 3 -13.82 42.00 -16.68
N LEU A 4 -13.32 40.87 -17.16
CA LEU A 4 -13.30 39.64 -16.39
C LEU A 4 -12.42 39.84 -15.15
N GLN A 5 -12.98 39.60 -13.97
CA GLN A 5 -12.24 39.52 -12.71
C GLN A 5 -12.18 38.07 -12.24
N VAL A 6 -10.98 37.63 -11.83
CA VAL A 6 -10.78 36.32 -11.19
C VAL A 6 -11.34 36.41 -9.78
N VAL A 7 -12.38 35.65 -9.50
CA VAL A 7 -12.89 35.45 -8.15
C VAL A 7 -12.04 34.35 -7.51
N ASP A 8 -11.41 34.65 -6.38
CA ASP A 8 -10.68 33.64 -5.60
C ASP A 8 -11.62 32.47 -5.27
N GLY A 9 -11.25 31.27 -5.73
CA GLY A 9 -12.04 30.08 -5.51
C GLY A 9 -12.17 29.78 -4.02
N ILE A 10 -13.39 29.64 -3.51
CA ILE A 10 -13.64 29.20 -2.14
C ILE A 10 -13.02 27.80 -1.99
N LYS A 11 -11.95 27.72 -1.20
CA LYS A 11 -11.26 26.46 -0.92
C LYS A 11 -12.21 25.56 -0.13
N ARG A 12 -12.83 24.57 -0.79
CA ARG A 12 -13.70 23.60 -0.11
C ARG A 12 -12.88 22.86 0.94
N ILE A 13 -13.40 22.81 2.17
CA ILE A 13 -12.80 22.00 3.24
C ILE A 13 -12.85 20.54 2.76
N GLU A 14 -11.68 19.92 2.66
CA GLU A 14 -11.59 18.51 2.29
C GLU A 14 -12.20 17.65 3.41
N PRO A 15 -13.05 16.65 3.10
CA PRO A 15 -13.57 15.75 4.11
C PRO A 15 -12.45 15.01 4.84
N ASP A 16 -12.60 14.81 6.15
CA ASP A 16 -11.71 13.92 6.91
C ASP A 16 -12.06 12.45 6.60
N TYR A 17 -11.47 11.94 5.52
CA TYR A 17 -11.67 10.56 5.09
C TYR A 17 -11.18 9.55 6.13
N VAL A 18 -10.16 9.88 6.93
CA VAL A 18 -9.65 8.97 7.96
C VAL A 18 -10.74 8.73 9.00
N GLU A 19 -11.32 9.80 9.54
CA GLU A 19 -12.36 9.70 10.56
C GLU A 19 -13.64 9.06 10.02
N ILE A 20 -14.05 9.41 8.79
CA ILE A 20 -15.22 8.82 8.15
C ILE A 20 -15.08 7.29 8.04
N TYR A 21 -13.97 6.82 7.46
CA TYR A 21 -13.77 5.39 7.24
C TYR A 21 -13.45 4.65 8.53
N HIS A 22 -12.74 5.26 9.48
CA HIS A 22 -12.54 4.71 10.82
C HIS A 22 -13.88 4.43 11.52
N ARG A 23 -14.77 5.42 11.55
CA ARG A 23 -16.10 5.29 12.18
C ARG A 23 -16.94 4.20 11.51
N MET A 24 -16.96 4.17 10.18
CA MET A 24 -17.70 3.14 9.43
C MET A 24 -17.13 1.74 9.66
N PHE A 25 -15.81 1.59 9.61
CA PHE A 25 -15.13 0.33 9.88
C PHE A 25 -15.42 -0.18 11.30
N SER A 26 -15.23 0.67 12.31
CA SER A 26 -15.47 0.34 13.72
C SER A 26 -16.93 -0.02 14.02
N LYS A 27 -17.89 0.57 13.30
CA LYS A 27 -19.30 0.18 13.37
C LYS A 27 -19.52 -1.21 12.76
N ASN A 28 -19.10 -1.40 11.50
CA ASN A 28 -19.32 -2.65 10.77
C ASN A 28 -18.64 -3.84 11.45
N LEU A 29 -17.42 -3.65 11.97
CA LEU A 29 -16.68 -4.68 12.69
C LEU A 29 -17.41 -5.11 13.97
N ARG A 30 -17.90 -4.16 14.77
CA ARG A 30 -18.68 -4.49 15.99
C ARG A 30 -19.92 -5.29 15.66
N GLU A 31 -20.70 -4.85 14.66
CA GLU A 31 -21.89 -5.57 14.24
C GLU A 31 -21.56 -6.97 13.72
N LEU A 32 -20.44 -7.14 12.99
CA LEU A 32 -20.01 -8.43 12.46
C LEU A 32 -19.66 -9.41 13.58
N LEU A 33 -18.89 -8.94 14.56
CA LEU A 33 -18.48 -9.74 15.71
C LEU A 33 -19.67 -10.11 16.60
N GLN A 34 -20.60 -9.18 16.84
CA GLN A 34 -21.80 -9.44 17.62
C GLN A 34 -22.70 -10.48 16.93
N LYS A 35 -22.94 -10.35 15.63
CA LYS A 35 -23.71 -11.34 14.88
C LYS A 35 -23.06 -12.72 14.91
N ALA A 36 -21.75 -12.79 14.64
CA ALA A 36 -21.02 -14.05 14.69
C ALA A 36 -21.12 -14.74 16.06
N LYS A 37 -21.03 -13.97 17.16
CA LYS A 37 -21.19 -14.49 18.52
C LYS A 37 -22.61 -14.96 18.83
N ASN A 38 -23.62 -14.19 18.40
CA ASN A 38 -25.01 -14.43 18.80
C ASN A 38 -25.69 -15.53 17.97
N THR A 39 -25.38 -15.61 16.68
CA THR A 39 -26.08 -16.52 15.76
C THR A 39 -25.21 -17.66 15.25
N GLY A 40 -23.88 -17.57 15.42
CA GLY A 40 -22.93 -18.48 14.76
C GLY A 40 -22.87 -18.35 13.23
N ILE A 41 -23.69 -17.48 12.64
CA ILE A 41 -23.82 -17.31 11.19
C ILE A 41 -22.92 -16.17 10.74
N PHE A 42 -22.07 -16.45 9.76
CA PHE A 42 -21.24 -15.44 9.11
C PHE A 42 -22.08 -14.58 8.16
N ASN A 43 -22.15 -13.26 8.41
CA ASN A 43 -22.91 -12.36 7.57
C ASN A 43 -22.05 -11.82 6.42
N GLN A 44 -22.27 -12.32 5.20
CA GLN A 44 -21.47 -11.99 4.02
C GLN A 44 -21.53 -10.50 3.66
N ASP A 45 -22.70 -9.86 3.70
CA ASP A 45 -22.86 -8.44 3.37
C ASP A 45 -22.06 -7.55 4.34
N LEU A 46 -22.15 -7.84 5.63
CA LEU A 46 -21.44 -7.10 6.65
C LEU A 46 -19.94 -7.36 6.60
N CYS A 47 -19.51 -8.58 6.26
CA CYS A 47 -18.10 -8.88 5.97
C CYS A 47 -17.58 -7.99 4.82
N LYS A 48 -18.30 -7.91 3.70
CA LYS A 48 -17.93 -7.08 2.55
C LYS A 48 -17.84 -5.60 2.92
N LYS A 49 -18.79 -5.08 3.71
CA LYS A 49 -18.75 -3.71 4.25
C LYS A 49 -17.54 -3.46 5.15
N THR A 50 -17.22 -4.39 6.04
CA THR A 50 -16.04 -4.33 6.92
C THR A 50 -14.74 -4.32 6.10
N ILE A 51 -14.62 -5.19 5.10
CA ILE A 51 -13.47 -5.21 4.19
C ILE A 51 -13.34 -3.87 3.45
N PHE A 52 -14.41 -3.40 2.81
CA PHE A 52 -14.39 -2.17 2.03
C PHE A 52 -13.97 -0.95 2.86
N THR A 53 -14.60 -0.79 4.03
CA THR A 53 -14.31 0.33 4.93
C THR A 53 -12.93 0.23 5.57
N GLY A 54 -12.46 -0.98 5.90
CA GLY A 54 -11.12 -1.21 6.42
C GLY A 54 -10.02 -0.89 5.41
N VAL A 55 -10.16 -1.34 4.16
CA VAL A 55 -9.22 -1.00 3.07
C VAL A 55 -9.12 0.51 2.88
N ARG A 56 -10.27 1.20 2.84
CA ARG A 56 -10.32 2.66 2.72
C ARG A 56 -9.67 3.35 3.91
N PHE A 57 -9.97 2.90 5.13
CA PHE A 57 -9.34 3.44 6.33
C PHE A 57 -7.81 3.31 6.28
N ILE A 58 -7.28 2.14 5.90
CA ILE A 58 -5.84 1.93 5.74
C ILE A 58 -5.25 2.88 4.68
N ARG A 59 -5.93 3.04 3.53
CA ARG A 59 -5.50 3.91 2.44
C ARG A 59 -5.32 5.37 2.90
N TYR A 60 -6.29 5.91 3.65
CA TYR A 60 -6.25 7.32 4.05
C TYR A 60 -5.40 7.56 5.30
N THR A 61 -5.13 6.51 6.08
CA THR A 61 -4.28 6.61 7.27
C THR A 61 -2.81 6.65 6.88
N LYS A 62 -2.16 7.79 7.10
CA LYS A 62 -0.71 7.94 6.91
C LYS A 62 0.05 6.91 7.74
N SER A 63 1.18 6.46 7.22
CA SER A 63 2.05 5.53 7.93
C SER A 63 3.36 6.19 8.36
N ASP A 64 3.53 7.50 8.28
CA ASP A 64 4.85 8.17 8.35
C ASP A 64 5.53 8.14 9.74
N THR A 65 4.99 7.37 10.67
CA THR A 65 5.55 7.12 12.01
C THR A 65 6.54 5.96 12.01
N THR A 66 7.47 6.02 12.96
CA THR A 66 8.39 4.93 13.33
C THR A 66 7.99 4.24 14.64
N ASP A 67 6.84 4.61 15.21
CA ASP A 67 6.29 3.97 16.41
C ASP A 67 6.02 2.49 16.15
N TYR A 68 6.76 1.64 16.86
CA TYR A 68 6.75 0.20 16.68
C TYR A 68 5.39 -0.44 17.02
N GLU A 69 4.78 -0.07 18.15
CA GLU A 69 3.51 -0.66 18.57
C GLU A 69 2.38 -0.22 17.63
N TYR A 70 2.37 1.05 17.21
CA TYR A 70 1.43 1.52 16.19
C TYR A 70 1.55 0.75 14.87
N LEU A 71 2.78 0.55 14.38
CA LEU A 71 3.03 -0.20 13.14
C LEU A 71 2.59 -1.66 13.27
N LYS A 72 2.83 -2.27 14.43
CA LYS A 72 2.44 -3.65 14.75
C LYS A 72 0.92 -3.80 14.79
N ASP A 73 0.21 -2.90 15.46
CA ASP A 73 -1.26 -2.89 15.52
C ASP A 73 -1.86 -2.70 14.12
N LYS A 74 -1.29 -1.81 13.31
CA LYS A 74 -1.71 -1.59 11.92
C LYS A 74 -1.48 -2.84 11.05
N LEU A 75 -0.36 -3.54 11.22
CA LEU A 75 -0.08 -4.80 10.52
C LEU A 75 -1.07 -5.90 10.94
N GLN A 76 -1.39 -6.00 12.24
CA GLN A 76 -2.39 -6.93 12.73
C GLN A 76 -3.76 -6.65 12.10
N LEU A 77 -4.19 -5.38 12.06
CA LEU A 77 -5.44 -4.99 11.40
C LEU A 77 -5.48 -5.39 9.92
N ILE A 78 -4.38 -5.18 9.19
CA ILE A 78 -4.25 -5.63 7.79
C ILE A 78 -4.41 -7.16 7.71
N GLY A 79 -3.75 -7.92 8.60
CA GLY A 79 -3.87 -9.37 8.67
C GLY A 79 -5.31 -9.83 8.93
N TYR A 80 -6.04 -9.17 9.83
CA TYR A 80 -7.46 -9.45 10.06
C TYR A 80 -8.31 -9.18 8.82
N LEU A 81 -8.06 -8.08 8.12
CA LEU A 81 -8.77 -7.77 6.86
C LEU A 81 -8.49 -8.83 5.80
N GLN A 82 -7.23 -9.29 5.67
CA GLN A 82 -6.87 -10.39 4.78
C GLN A 82 -7.62 -11.68 5.13
N VAL A 83 -7.74 -12.04 6.42
CA VAL A 83 -8.52 -13.20 6.87
C VAL A 83 -10.00 -13.08 6.48
N LEU A 84 -10.58 -11.88 6.52
CA LEU A 84 -11.95 -11.65 6.02
C LEU A 84 -12.01 -11.81 4.49
N MET A 85 -11.03 -11.26 3.77
CA MET A 85 -10.95 -11.37 2.30
C MET A 85 -10.79 -12.82 1.82
N LYS A 86 -10.15 -13.71 2.60
CA LYS A 86 -10.08 -15.15 2.27
C LYS A 86 -11.46 -15.80 2.08
N LYS A 87 -12.50 -15.25 2.73
CA LYS A 87 -13.86 -15.81 2.79
C LYS A 87 -14.78 -15.34 1.66
N ILE A 88 -14.36 -14.35 0.87
CA ILE A 88 -15.13 -13.85 -0.27
C ILE A 88 -14.57 -14.42 -1.58
N THR A 89 -15.40 -14.45 -2.62
CA THR A 89 -14.97 -14.93 -3.95
C THR A 89 -14.32 -13.81 -4.75
N PRO A 90 -13.50 -14.12 -5.79
CA PRO A 90 -13.00 -13.09 -6.71
C PRO A 90 -14.13 -12.27 -7.35
N ARG A 91 -15.28 -12.88 -7.67
CA ARG A 91 -16.45 -12.14 -8.20
C ARG A 91 -16.97 -11.10 -7.21
N GLU A 92 -17.11 -11.47 -5.94
CA GLU A 92 -17.52 -10.52 -4.91
C GLU A 92 -16.48 -9.43 -4.69
N PHE A 93 -15.19 -9.78 -4.71
CA PHE A 93 -14.08 -8.84 -4.58
C PHE A 93 -14.08 -7.82 -5.72
N ILE A 94 -14.25 -8.27 -6.98
CA ILE A 94 -14.34 -7.40 -8.16
C ILE A 94 -15.52 -6.44 -8.08
N ASN A 95 -16.66 -6.90 -7.55
CA ASN A 95 -17.82 -6.03 -7.34
C ASN A 95 -17.55 -4.93 -6.31
N MET A 96 -16.73 -5.21 -5.29
CA MET A 96 -16.36 -4.23 -4.26
C MET A 96 -15.26 -3.27 -4.73
N PHE A 97 -14.29 -3.79 -5.48
CA PHE A 97 -13.11 -3.08 -5.96
C PHE A 97 -12.95 -3.33 -7.45
N PRO A 98 -13.67 -2.60 -8.33
CA PRO A 98 -13.61 -2.83 -9.77
C PRO A 98 -12.16 -2.75 -10.28
N ILE A 99 -11.77 -3.70 -11.14
CA ILE A 99 -10.46 -3.73 -11.78
C ILE A 99 -10.32 -2.48 -12.65
N THR A 100 -9.16 -1.82 -12.56
CA THR A 100 -8.83 -0.67 -13.41
C THR A 100 -8.84 -1.09 -14.88
N LYS A 101 -9.54 -0.32 -15.72
CA LYS A 101 -9.62 -0.56 -17.18
C LYS A 101 -8.41 0.04 -17.91
N SER A 102 -7.21 -0.44 -17.59
CA SER A 102 -6.01 -0.24 -18.42
C SER A 102 -5.79 -1.49 -19.28
N TYR A 103 -5.24 -1.31 -20.49
CA TYR A 103 -5.06 -2.39 -21.47
C TYR A 103 -3.67 -2.40 -22.11
N ASP A 104 -2.81 -1.46 -21.75
CA ASP A 104 -1.45 -1.34 -22.29
C ASP A 104 -0.42 -2.04 -21.39
N GLY A 105 -0.83 -3.06 -20.63
CA GLY A 105 0.02 -3.72 -19.63
C GLY A 105 1.32 -4.25 -20.23
N ASP A 106 1.21 -4.98 -21.33
CA ASP A 106 2.35 -5.57 -22.06
C ASP A 106 3.35 -4.52 -22.53
N LYS A 107 2.87 -3.34 -22.94
CA LYS A 107 3.73 -2.24 -23.40
C LYS A 107 4.57 -1.64 -22.29
N TRP A 108 4.05 -1.64 -21.06
CA TRP A 108 4.67 -0.98 -19.91
C TRP A 108 5.18 -1.95 -18.84
N GLU A 109 5.12 -3.25 -19.12
CA GLU A 109 5.42 -4.34 -18.18
C GLU A 109 4.66 -4.17 -16.86
N LYS A 110 3.37 -3.81 -16.96
CA LYS A 110 2.48 -3.56 -15.82
C LYS A 110 1.28 -4.47 -15.86
N LYS A 111 0.76 -4.74 -14.66
CA LYS A 111 -0.52 -5.42 -14.49
C LYS A 111 -1.62 -4.56 -15.09
N ASP A 112 -2.51 -5.18 -15.83
CA ASP A 112 -3.62 -4.52 -16.50
C ASP A 112 -4.93 -5.29 -16.28
N TYR A 113 -6.00 -4.83 -16.92
CA TYR A 113 -7.31 -5.45 -16.80
C TYR A 113 -7.30 -6.95 -17.14
N PHE A 114 -6.65 -7.32 -18.24
CA PHE A 114 -6.64 -8.71 -18.71
C PHE A 114 -5.81 -9.59 -17.79
N PHE A 115 -4.64 -9.11 -17.36
CA PHE A 115 -3.81 -9.81 -16.38
C PHE A 115 -4.60 -10.10 -15.09
N THR A 116 -5.17 -9.06 -14.46
CA THR A 116 -5.90 -9.23 -13.19
C THR A 116 -7.14 -10.11 -13.37
N MET A 117 -7.89 -9.96 -14.46
CA MET A 117 -9.06 -10.79 -14.74
C MET A 117 -8.70 -12.28 -14.95
N ASN A 118 -7.59 -12.56 -15.63
CA ASN A 118 -7.12 -13.92 -15.83
C ASN A 118 -6.71 -14.57 -14.51
N ARG A 119 -5.97 -13.84 -13.65
CA ARG A 119 -5.64 -14.32 -12.29
C ARG A 119 -6.88 -14.59 -11.44
N ALA A 120 -7.89 -13.73 -11.50
CA ALA A 120 -9.16 -13.96 -10.81
C ALA A 120 -9.88 -15.23 -11.30
N LYS A 121 -9.83 -15.53 -12.60
CA LYS A 121 -10.42 -16.74 -13.18
C LYS A 121 -9.65 -18.00 -12.80
N GLU A 122 -8.32 -17.96 -12.79
CA GLU A 122 -7.45 -19.07 -12.38
C GLU A 122 -7.69 -19.48 -10.92
N LEU A 123 -8.03 -18.52 -10.05
CA LEU A 123 -8.44 -18.78 -8.67
C LEU A 123 -9.83 -19.40 -8.54
N GLY A 124 -10.66 -19.30 -9.59
CA GLY A 124 -12.07 -19.64 -9.58
C GLY A 124 -12.95 -18.47 -9.12
N MET A 125 -13.76 -17.95 -10.04
CA MET A 125 -14.56 -16.72 -9.80
C MET A 125 -15.57 -16.84 -8.65
N ASP A 126 -16.04 -18.06 -8.39
CA ASP A 126 -17.11 -18.36 -7.43
C ASP A 126 -16.63 -19.22 -6.26
N THR A 127 -15.33 -19.46 -6.15
CA THR A 127 -14.69 -20.11 -5.00
C THR A 127 -14.08 -19.07 -4.07
N PRO A 128 -14.12 -19.27 -2.74
CA PRO A 128 -13.43 -18.36 -1.81
C PRO A 128 -11.95 -18.24 -2.16
N ILE A 129 -11.40 -17.02 -2.08
CA ILE A 129 -9.99 -16.74 -2.42
C ILE A 129 -9.03 -17.60 -1.59
N GLY A 130 -9.36 -17.82 -0.31
CA GLY A 130 -8.62 -18.72 0.57
C GLY A 130 -7.15 -18.30 0.78
N GLU A 131 -6.26 -19.28 0.85
CA GLU A 131 -4.84 -19.06 1.18
C GLU A 131 -4.07 -18.27 0.12
N LYS A 132 -4.60 -18.16 -1.11
CA LYS A 132 -3.99 -17.38 -2.20
C LYS A 132 -4.22 -15.87 -2.07
N ILE A 133 -4.74 -15.38 -0.95
CA ILE A 133 -5.09 -13.97 -0.75
C ILE A 133 -3.91 -13.02 -0.95
N LEU A 134 -2.70 -13.37 -0.51
CA LEU A 134 -1.54 -12.48 -0.64
C LEU A 134 -1.14 -12.29 -2.11
N GLU A 135 -1.06 -13.39 -2.87
CA GLU A 135 -0.79 -13.39 -4.30
C GLU A 135 -1.89 -12.63 -5.06
N PHE A 136 -3.15 -12.92 -4.74
CA PHE A 136 -4.30 -12.24 -5.34
C PHE A 136 -4.24 -10.72 -5.14
N LEU A 137 -4.02 -10.24 -3.92
CA LEU A 137 -3.92 -8.80 -3.62
C LEU A 137 -2.71 -8.13 -4.27
N TYR A 138 -1.61 -8.87 -4.46
CA TYR A 138 -0.45 -8.37 -5.17
C TYR A 138 -0.75 -8.21 -6.66
N ASP A 139 -1.47 -9.15 -7.26
CA ASP A 139 -1.82 -9.21 -8.69
C ASP A 139 -3.06 -8.40 -9.08
N TYR A 140 -3.71 -7.76 -8.10
CA TYR A 140 -4.95 -7.05 -8.29
C TYR A 140 -4.76 -5.57 -8.66
N GLU A 141 -5.09 -5.21 -9.91
CA GLU A 141 -4.98 -3.84 -10.39
C GLU A 141 -6.21 -2.99 -10.01
N ASN A 142 -6.16 -2.39 -8.82
CA ASN A 142 -7.10 -1.38 -8.34
C ASN A 142 -6.39 -0.49 -7.33
N TRP A 143 -6.48 0.83 -7.47
CA TRP A 143 -5.69 1.77 -6.65
C TRP A 143 -5.88 1.61 -5.14
N ASP A 144 -7.10 1.32 -4.66
CA ASP A 144 -7.33 1.08 -3.22
C ASP A 144 -6.59 -0.17 -2.73
N ILE A 145 -6.62 -1.23 -3.55
CA ILE A 145 -5.95 -2.50 -3.26
C ILE A 145 -4.43 -2.37 -3.40
N THR A 146 -3.94 -1.68 -4.42
CA THR A 146 -2.52 -1.35 -4.59
C THR A 146 -1.99 -0.58 -3.38
N CYS A 147 -2.69 0.47 -2.93
CA CYS A 147 -2.32 1.21 -1.72
C CYS A 147 -2.34 0.33 -0.46
N PHE A 148 -3.34 -0.55 -0.32
CA PHE A 148 -3.44 -1.48 0.80
C PHE A 148 -2.27 -2.48 0.83
N THR A 149 -1.97 -3.12 -0.30
CA THR A 149 -0.86 -4.07 -0.45
C THR A 149 0.48 -3.40 -0.20
N ILE A 150 0.75 -2.24 -0.81
CA ILE A 150 1.99 -1.47 -0.58
C ILE A 150 2.11 -1.05 0.88
N SER A 151 1.01 -0.64 1.53
CA SER A 151 1.02 -0.27 2.95
C SER A 151 1.46 -1.44 3.82
N SER A 152 0.97 -2.65 3.55
CA SER A 152 1.36 -3.87 4.28
C SER A 152 2.86 -4.15 4.17
N MET A 153 3.42 -4.09 2.95
CA MET A 153 4.84 -4.34 2.70
C MET A 153 5.72 -3.26 3.34
N THR A 154 5.28 -2.00 3.28
CA THR A 154 5.98 -0.86 3.89
C THR A 154 6.04 -1.00 5.41
N ILE A 155 4.92 -1.34 6.04
CA ILE A 155 4.85 -1.54 7.50
C ILE A 155 5.73 -2.71 7.92
N MET A 156 5.64 -3.85 7.23
CA MET A 156 6.47 -5.02 7.50
C MET A 156 7.96 -4.71 7.35
N SER A 157 8.34 -3.97 6.31
CA SER A 157 9.71 -3.52 6.12
C SER A 157 10.21 -2.60 7.25
N ARG A 158 9.35 -1.74 7.80
CA ARG A 158 9.71 -0.85 8.91
C ARG A 158 9.84 -1.59 10.23
N LEU A 159 8.94 -2.54 10.50
CA LEU A 159 9.04 -3.41 11.67
C LEU A 159 10.34 -4.23 11.63
N ARG A 160 10.69 -4.84 10.49
CA ARG A 160 11.98 -5.53 10.32
C ARG A 160 13.16 -4.62 10.67
N ARG A 161 13.19 -3.39 10.15
CA ARG A 161 14.25 -2.43 10.47
C ARG A 161 14.30 -2.05 11.94
N ALA A 162 13.14 -1.86 12.59
CA ALA A 162 13.07 -1.60 14.03
C ALA A 162 13.61 -2.77 14.86
N GLU A 163 13.50 -4.01 14.36
CA GLU A 163 14.09 -5.22 14.95
C GLU A 163 15.57 -5.43 14.57
N GLY A 164 16.21 -4.48 13.89
CA GLY A 164 17.60 -4.59 13.43
C GLY A 164 17.80 -5.52 12.23
N LYS A 165 16.72 -5.91 11.54
CA LYS A 165 16.75 -6.75 10.33
C LYS A 165 16.75 -5.88 9.07
N LYS A 166 17.20 -6.46 7.96
CA LYS A 166 17.08 -5.88 6.63
C LYS A 166 15.61 -5.69 6.24
N SER A 167 15.34 -4.63 5.48
CA SER A 167 14.06 -4.41 4.80
C SER A 167 13.79 -5.50 3.76
N LEU A 168 12.50 -5.63 3.39
CA LEU A 168 12.10 -6.57 2.34
C LEU A 168 12.83 -6.33 1.01
N ALA A 169 13.11 -5.07 0.68
CA ALA A 169 13.83 -4.72 -0.55
C ALA A 169 15.33 -5.05 -0.45
N GLU A 170 15.96 -4.77 0.70
CA GLU A 170 17.37 -5.12 0.94
C GLU A 170 17.58 -6.63 0.88
N ASP A 171 16.70 -7.41 1.51
CA ASP A 171 16.72 -8.88 1.46
C ASP A 171 16.56 -9.37 0.00
N PHE A 172 15.56 -8.86 -0.72
CA PHE A 172 15.32 -9.25 -2.11
C PHE A 172 16.51 -8.95 -3.03
N PHE A 173 17.12 -7.76 -2.89
CA PHE A 173 18.27 -7.39 -3.71
C PHE A 173 19.48 -8.27 -3.42
N GLU A 174 19.75 -8.57 -2.15
CA GLU A 174 20.82 -9.49 -1.78
C GLU A 174 20.61 -10.89 -2.36
N ASP A 175 19.40 -11.45 -2.20
CA ASP A 175 19.04 -12.76 -2.75
C ASP A 175 19.13 -12.79 -4.29
N SER A 176 18.86 -11.66 -4.94
CA SER A 176 18.97 -11.49 -6.40
C SER A 176 20.40 -11.19 -6.88
N GLY A 177 21.37 -11.09 -5.97
CA GLY A 177 22.76 -10.72 -6.30
C GLY A 177 22.93 -9.26 -6.73
N ILE A 178 21.97 -8.39 -6.42
CA ILE A 178 21.97 -6.97 -6.74
C ILE A 178 22.54 -6.18 -5.55
N ASP A 179 23.57 -5.37 -5.80
CA ASP A 179 24.12 -4.49 -4.77
C ASP A 179 23.15 -3.35 -4.41
N ALA A 180 22.77 -3.28 -3.14
CA ALA A 180 22.02 -2.15 -2.58
C ALA A 180 22.96 -1.18 -1.86
N TYR A 181 22.67 0.12 -1.95
CA TYR A 181 23.50 1.17 -1.36
C TYR A 181 22.68 2.07 -0.43
N THR A 182 23.24 2.40 0.72
CA THR A 182 22.65 3.36 1.66
C THR A 182 23.40 4.69 1.59
N MET A 183 22.65 5.78 1.40
CA MET A 183 23.23 7.13 1.39
C MET A 183 23.26 7.72 2.80
N HIS A 184 24.45 8.10 3.25
CA HIS A 184 24.67 8.83 4.49
C HIS A 184 25.08 10.25 4.16
N THR A 185 24.50 11.22 4.89
CA THR A 185 24.90 12.62 4.83
C THR A 185 25.57 12.97 6.14
N ASP A 186 26.81 13.45 6.09
CA ASP A 186 27.53 13.89 7.29
C ASP A 186 27.08 15.30 7.73
N PHE A 187 27.58 15.76 8.88
CA PHE A 187 27.30 17.09 9.42
C PHE A 187 27.75 18.25 8.53
N GLN A 188 28.66 18.01 7.59
CA GLN A 188 29.15 19.00 6.61
C GLN A 188 28.34 18.97 5.30
N GLY A 189 27.32 18.11 5.21
CA GLY A 189 26.48 17.95 4.03
C GLY A 189 27.13 17.12 2.91
N LYS A 190 28.28 16.48 3.16
CA LYS A 190 28.88 15.54 2.21
C LYS A 190 28.12 14.23 2.26
N GLN A 191 27.91 13.66 1.07
CA GLN A 191 27.14 12.44 0.90
C GLN A 191 28.08 11.29 0.55
N LYS A 192 27.86 10.14 1.19
CA LYS A 192 28.58 8.89 0.92
C LYS A 192 27.57 7.78 0.68
N LEU A 193 27.82 6.95 -0.32
CA LEU A 193 27.12 5.69 -0.54
C LEU A 193 27.92 4.58 0.10
N ILE A 194 27.26 3.74 0.89
CA ILE A 194 27.86 2.54 1.47
C ILE A 194 27.17 1.34 0.82
N ASN A 195 27.95 0.43 0.23
CA ASN A 195 27.44 -0.83 -0.29
C ASN A 195 27.01 -1.71 0.89
N ASN A 196 25.74 -2.15 0.89
CA ASN A 196 25.13 -2.89 1.99
C ASN A 196 25.67 -4.34 2.13
N ARG A 197 26.38 -4.85 1.11
CA ARG A 197 26.99 -6.18 1.06
C ARG A 197 28.49 -6.15 1.36
N THR A 198 29.24 -5.29 0.66
CA THR A 198 30.71 -5.23 0.77
C THR A 198 31.19 -4.27 1.86
N GLY A 199 30.36 -3.34 2.29
CA GLY A 199 30.75 -2.24 3.19
C GLY A 199 31.62 -1.16 2.52
N GLU A 200 31.92 -1.31 1.22
CA GLU A 200 32.68 -0.34 0.46
C GLU A 200 31.97 1.00 0.42
N THR A 201 32.72 2.08 0.58
CA THR A 201 32.19 3.44 0.65
C THR A 201 32.65 4.25 -0.56
N GLN A 202 31.72 4.93 -1.20
CA GLN A 202 31.98 5.84 -2.31
C GLN A 202 31.45 7.25 -1.99
N GLU A 203 32.28 8.28 -2.17
CA GLU A 203 31.81 9.66 -2.04
C GLU A 203 30.94 10.07 -3.23
N VAL A 204 29.81 10.70 -2.95
CA VAL A 204 28.90 11.21 -3.99
C VAL A 204 29.47 12.52 -4.54
N GLN A 205 30.04 12.47 -5.75
CA GLN A 205 30.45 13.67 -6.45
C GLN A 205 29.23 14.35 -7.08
N LYS A 206 28.79 15.46 -6.47
CA LYS A 206 27.73 16.28 -7.08
C LYS A 206 28.30 17.00 -8.30
N THR A 207 27.64 16.83 -9.44
CA THR A 207 27.94 17.61 -10.64
C THR A 207 27.82 19.09 -10.32
N ARG A 208 28.79 19.90 -10.77
CA ARG A 208 28.74 21.35 -10.63
C ARG A 208 27.41 21.85 -11.22
N PRO A 209 26.59 22.59 -10.45
CA PRO A 209 25.34 23.12 -10.97
C PRO A 209 25.57 23.98 -12.22
N ARG A 210 24.76 23.75 -13.26
CA ARG A 210 24.92 24.40 -14.58
C ARG A 210 24.89 25.93 -14.53
N TYR A 211 24.30 26.51 -13.49
CA TYR A 211 24.18 27.96 -13.31
C TYR A 211 25.43 28.63 -12.70
N LEU A 212 26.41 27.86 -12.18
CA LEU A 212 27.65 28.41 -11.63
C LEU A 212 28.73 28.51 -12.73
N LYS A 213 28.97 29.71 -13.26
CA LYS A 213 30.08 29.96 -14.21
C LYS A 213 31.43 29.97 -13.49
N PRO A 214 32.51 29.42 -14.09
CA PRO A 214 33.86 29.62 -13.57
C PRO A 214 34.21 31.11 -13.62
N VAL A 215 34.75 31.63 -12.51
CA VAL A 215 35.48 32.90 -12.55
C VAL A 215 36.81 32.58 -13.20
N GLN A 216 37.09 33.17 -14.37
CA GLN A 216 38.40 33.13 -15.00
C GLN A 216 39.35 34.08 -14.29
#